data_AF-A0A090LSM1-F1
#
_entry.id   AF-A0A090LSM1-F1
#
_cell.length_a   1.000
_cell.length_b   1.000
_cell.length_c   1.000
_cell.angle_alpha   90.00
_cell.angle_beta   90.00
_cell.angle_gamma   90.00
#
_symmetry.space_group_name_H-M   'P 1'
#
loop_
_entity.id
_entity.type
_entity.pdbx_description
1 polymer ?
#
loop_
_entity_poly.entity_id
_entity_poly.type
_entity_poly.pdbx_seq_one_letter_code
_entity_poly.pdbx_strand_id
1 'polypeptide(L)'
;MREVCAASLERENSGKIGGEGRIVEVDESLFTEGRTMQGEFYHGYGFLEDNVAEGSTIYTDSWKSYRTSELEAQGFTHFKVNHKYHFVDPESGAHTQTIERMWGSAKWRNKKQRGTSRNMLDSYLAEFMWRQRNKEENPFLQILRDIATFWPPEENT
;
A
#
# COMPACT_ATOMS: atom_id res chain seq x y z
N MET A 1 -6.34 11.14 -9.16
CA MET A 1 -6.88 11.40 -7.81
C MET A 1 -6.40 10.19 -7.01
N ARG A 2 -5.18 10.17 -6.47
CA ARG A 2 -4.54 11.18 -5.59
C ARG A 2 -5.47 11.49 -4.44
N GLU A 3 -5.52 10.58 -3.49
CA GLU A 3 -5.72 10.77 -2.06
C GLU A 3 -5.77 9.37 -1.45
N VAL A 4 -4.66 8.90 -0.89
CA VAL A 4 -4.76 7.90 0.18
C VAL A 4 -5.34 8.66 1.37
N CYS A 5 -6.64 8.86 1.35
CA CYS A 5 -7.41 9.35 2.49
C CYS A 5 -8.22 8.19 3.04
N ALA A 6 -7.51 7.14 3.47
CA ALA A 6 -7.99 6.31 4.57
C ALA A 6 -7.66 6.97 5.94
N ALA A 7 -7.33 8.27 5.96
CA ALA A 7 -7.04 9.04 7.17
C ALA A 7 -8.22 9.15 8.17
N SER A 8 -9.41 8.63 7.85
CA SER A 8 -10.51 8.48 8.82
C SER A 8 -10.63 7.07 9.44
N LEU A 9 -9.89 6.07 8.96
CA LEU A 9 -9.84 4.72 9.57
C LEU A 9 -8.54 4.46 10.35
N GLU A 10 -7.59 5.42 10.32
CA GLU A 10 -6.23 5.28 10.87
C GLU A 10 -5.99 6.20 12.07
N ARG A 11 -7.02 6.44 12.89
CA ARG A 11 -6.74 6.86 14.28
C ARG A 11 -6.32 5.64 15.09
N GLU A 12 -5.07 5.24 14.85
CA GLU A 12 -4.08 4.79 15.85
C GLU A 12 -2.80 4.34 15.13
N ASN A 13 -1.89 5.30 14.94
CA ASN A 13 -0.45 5.09 15.11
C ASN A 13 0.18 3.88 14.39
N SER A 14 0.32 3.92 13.06
CA SER A 14 1.34 3.08 12.40
C SER A 14 2.54 3.97 12.10
N GLY A 15 3.62 3.82 12.86
CA GLY A 15 4.91 4.39 12.48
C GLY A 15 5.38 3.88 11.11
N LYS A 16 6.58 4.32 10.69
CA LYS A 16 7.16 3.89 9.42
C LYS A 16 7.22 2.35 9.33
N ILE A 17 6.85 1.79 8.18
CA ILE A 17 6.90 0.34 7.92
C ILE A 17 8.33 -0.11 7.63
N GLY A 18 8.64 -1.38 7.89
CA GLY A 18 9.98 -1.94 7.64
C GLY A 18 10.91 -1.81 8.85
N GLY A 19 12.17 -1.48 8.58
CA GLY A 19 13.28 -1.38 9.54
C GLY A 19 14.40 -2.37 9.24
N GLU A 20 15.45 -2.33 10.05
CA GLU A 20 16.62 -3.19 9.87
C GLU A 20 16.23 -4.67 9.78
N GLY A 21 16.75 -5.37 8.75
CA GLY A 21 16.43 -6.76 8.48
C GLY A 21 15.01 -7.03 7.94
N ARG A 22 14.23 -5.98 7.63
CA ARG A 22 12.92 -6.10 6.98
C ARG A 22 12.98 -5.73 5.51
N ILE A 23 12.19 -6.46 4.71
CA ILE A 23 12.00 -6.19 3.30
C ILE A 23 10.67 -5.47 3.11
N VAL A 24 10.69 -4.38 2.33
CA VAL A 24 9.51 -3.63 1.90
C VAL A 24 9.39 -3.77 0.39
N GLU A 25 8.36 -4.50 -0.06
CA GLU A 25 8.02 -4.62 -1.49
C GLU A 25 7.14 -3.42 -1.90
N VAL A 26 7.51 -2.73 -2.96
CA VAL A 26 6.80 -1.54 -3.47
C VAL A 26 6.36 -1.78 -4.91
N ASP A 27 5.08 -1.54 -5.18
CA ASP A 27 4.46 -1.71 -6.50
C ASP A 27 4.11 -0.34 -7.12
N GLU A 28 4.35 -0.19 -8.43
CA GLU A 28 4.12 1.05 -9.19
C GLU A 28 2.65 1.51 -9.24
N SER A 29 1.68 0.59 -9.07
CA SER A 29 0.27 0.85 -9.43
C SER A 29 -0.47 1.87 -8.55
N LEU A 30 0.18 2.38 -7.50
CA LEU A 30 -0.35 3.47 -6.67
C LEU A 30 0.33 4.83 -6.89
N PHE A 31 1.55 4.87 -7.45
CA PHE A 31 2.33 6.11 -7.55
C PHE A 31 2.22 6.79 -8.92
N THR A 32 1.46 6.18 -9.84
CA THR A 32 1.34 6.61 -11.23
C THR A 32 -0.11 6.81 -11.65
N GLU A 33 -0.70 7.92 -11.22
CA GLU A 33 -1.65 8.68 -12.06
C GLU A 33 -2.01 10.01 -11.38
N GLY A 34 -1.08 10.94 -11.42
CA GLY A 34 -1.47 12.33 -11.35
C GLY A 34 -0.33 13.23 -11.77
N ARG A 35 -0.56 14.01 -12.82
CA ARG A 35 -0.01 15.36 -12.88
C ARG A 35 -0.70 16.14 -11.76
N THR A 36 0.01 16.96 -10.99
CA THR A 36 -0.67 18.08 -10.32
C THR A 36 -1.30 18.96 -11.40
N MET A 37 -2.25 19.85 -11.04
CA MET A 37 -2.68 20.90 -11.98
C MET A 37 -1.51 21.79 -12.46
N GLN A 38 -0.34 21.69 -11.81
CA GLN A 38 0.93 22.36 -12.16
C GLN A 38 1.96 21.47 -12.89
N GLY A 39 1.67 20.21 -13.19
CA GLY A 39 2.55 19.35 -13.99
C GLY A 39 3.71 18.66 -13.28
N GLU A 40 3.75 18.63 -11.94
CA GLU A 40 4.84 18.01 -11.18
C GLU A 40 4.64 16.49 -10.96
N PHE A 41 5.73 15.75 -11.14
CA PHE A 41 5.84 14.31 -10.86
C PHE A 41 5.99 14.09 -9.34
N TYR A 42 5.36 13.04 -8.81
CA TYR A 42 5.74 12.56 -7.47
C TYR A 42 7.14 11.96 -7.56
N HIS A 43 8.06 12.46 -6.73
CA HIS A 43 9.33 11.80 -6.49
C HIS A 43 9.04 10.59 -5.60
N GLY A 44 9.01 9.38 -6.17
CA GLY A 44 8.70 8.14 -5.43
C GLY A 44 9.56 7.95 -4.17
N TYR A 45 10.75 8.54 -4.20
CA TYR A 45 11.64 8.76 -3.06
C TYR A 45 10.99 9.42 -1.83
N GLY A 46 10.27 10.56 -1.98
CA GLY A 46 9.76 11.32 -0.83
C GLY A 46 8.69 10.55 -0.05
N PHE A 47 7.89 9.75 -0.78
CA PHE A 47 6.95 8.84 -0.13
C PHE A 47 7.65 7.78 0.72
N LEU A 48 8.73 7.18 0.21
CA LEU A 48 9.47 6.15 0.94
C LEU A 48 10.14 6.73 2.19
N GLU A 49 10.69 7.93 2.10
CA GLU A 49 11.28 8.63 3.26
C GLU A 49 10.24 8.85 4.37
N ASP A 50 9.02 9.27 4.02
CA ASP A 50 7.97 9.54 5.01
C ASP A 50 7.38 8.27 5.62
N ASN A 51 7.35 7.16 4.87
CA ASN A 51 6.57 5.96 5.22
C ASN A 51 7.40 4.71 5.54
N VAL A 52 8.68 4.65 5.17
CA VAL A 52 9.54 3.47 5.33
C VAL A 52 10.68 3.76 6.31
N ALA A 53 10.87 2.88 7.29
CA ALA A 53 11.86 3.05 8.34
C ALA A 53 13.27 2.89 7.76
N GLU A 54 14.22 3.72 8.22
CA GLU A 54 15.63 3.66 7.83
C GLU A 54 16.22 2.26 8.06
N GLY A 55 17.21 1.87 7.26
CA GLY A 55 17.83 0.54 7.31
C GLY A 55 16.99 -0.58 6.68
N SER A 56 15.83 -0.25 6.09
CA SER A 56 15.02 -1.22 5.34
C SER A 56 15.70 -1.66 4.05
N THR A 57 15.40 -2.91 3.65
CA THR A 57 15.65 -3.38 2.28
C THR A 57 14.41 -3.14 1.44
N ILE A 58 14.52 -2.42 0.33
CA ILE A 58 13.42 -2.07 -0.56
C ILE A 58 13.53 -2.90 -1.83
N TYR A 59 12.44 -3.57 -2.20
CA TYR A 59 12.27 -4.25 -3.49
C TYR A 59 11.28 -3.47 -4.33
N THR A 60 11.72 -2.95 -5.48
CA THR A 60 10.83 -2.32 -6.47
C THR A 60 10.89 -3.07 -7.79
N ASP A 61 9.91 -2.84 -8.65
CA ASP A 61 10.11 -3.12 -10.07
C ASP A 61 11.14 -2.14 -10.67
N SER A 62 11.57 -2.40 -11.90
CA SER A 62 12.63 -1.62 -12.57
C SER A 62 12.17 -0.26 -13.10
N TRP A 63 11.31 0.46 -12.37
CA TRP A 63 10.88 1.79 -12.79
C TRP A 63 11.99 2.84 -12.75
N LYS A 64 11.93 3.82 -13.64
CA LYS A 64 12.94 4.89 -13.75
C LYS A 64 12.89 5.92 -12.61
N SER A 65 11.76 6.03 -11.89
CA SER A 65 11.59 7.01 -10.81
C SER A 65 12.29 6.57 -9.52
N TYR A 66 12.46 5.26 -9.30
CA TYR A 66 13.22 4.73 -8.17
C TYR A 66 14.72 4.72 -8.48
N ARG A 67 15.38 5.84 -8.17
CA ARG A 67 16.83 5.98 -8.32
C ARG A 67 17.52 5.30 -7.16
N THR A 68 18.16 4.17 -7.44
CA THR A 68 18.94 3.39 -6.46
C THR A 68 19.90 4.27 -5.66
N SER A 69 20.63 5.17 -6.33
CA SER A 69 21.58 6.08 -5.66
C SER A 69 20.94 7.02 -4.63
N GLU A 70 19.70 7.46 -4.86
CA GLU A 70 18.98 8.35 -3.94
C GLU A 70 18.46 7.57 -2.72
N LEU A 71 18.04 6.31 -2.92
CA LEU A 71 17.58 5.43 -1.84
C LEU A 71 18.75 4.95 -0.96
N GLU A 72 19.87 4.56 -1.58
CA GLU A 72 21.09 4.16 -0.86
C GLU A 72 21.69 5.31 -0.05
N ALA A 73 21.62 6.56 -0.56
CA ALA A 73 22.08 7.74 0.16
C ALA A 73 21.27 8.00 1.46
N GLN A 74 20.06 7.47 1.58
CA GLN A 74 19.21 7.57 2.77
C GLN A 74 19.27 6.34 3.67
N GLY A 75 20.23 5.43 3.45
CA GLY A 75 20.40 4.26 4.27
C GLY A 75 19.44 3.11 3.96
N PHE A 76 18.76 3.14 2.79
CA PHE A 76 18.01 1.97 2.31
C PHE A 76 18.91 1.05 1.47
N THR A 77 18.76 -0.26 1.65
CA THR A 77 19.31 -1.21 0.69
C THR A 77 18.28 -1.41 -0.42
N HIS A 78 18.62 -1.18 -1.69
CA HIS A 78 17.63 -1.22 -2.76
C HIS A 78 17.95 -2.28 -3.83
N PHE A 79 16.97 -3.15 -4.10
CA PHE A 79 17.02 -4.13 -5.18
C PHE A 79 15.86 -3.92 -6.16
N LYS A 80 16.15 -4.14 -7.44
CA LYS A 80 15.19 -3.99 -8.53
C LYS A 80 14.88 -5.33 -9.15
N VAL A 81 13.60 -5.54 -9.41
CA VAL A 81 13.11 -6.72 -10.12
C VAL A 81 12.81 -6.30 -11.56
N ASN A 82 13.43 -6.97 -12.52
CA ASN A 82 13.16 -6.73 -13.93
C ASN A 82 12.23 -7.81 -14.48
N HIS A 83 10.92 -7.56 -14.40
CA HIS A 83 9.87 -8.47 -14.85
C HIS A 83 9.90 -8.81 -16.35
N LYS A 84 10.67 -8.07 -17.16
CA LYS A 84 10.88 -8.44 -18.57
C LYS A 84 11.73 -9.71 -18.70
N TYR A 85 12.66 -9.92 -17.78
CA TYR A 85 13.65 -11.00 -17.85
C TYR A 85 13.44 -12.05 -16.77
N HIS A 86 13.05 -11.66 -15.56
CA HIS A 86 12.97 -12.55 -14.41
C HIS A 86 11.79 -12.21 -13.48
N PHE A 87 11.11 -13.25 -12.97
CA PHE A 87 10.07 -13.13 -11.93
C PHE A 87 10.65 -13.08 -10.50
N VAL A 88 11.87 -13.59 -10.35
CA VAL A 88 12.72 -13.51 -9.16
C VAL A 88 14.10 -13.21 -9.68
N ASP A 89 14.73 -12.15 -9.19
CA ASP A 89 16.09 -11.79 -9.60
C ASP A 89 17.06 -12.93 -9.21
N PRO A 90 17.83 -13.50 -10.15
CA PRO A 90 18.65 -14.68 -9.88
C PRO A 90 19.89 -14.39 -9.02
N GLU A 91 20.35 -13.13 -8.96
CA GLU A 91 21.54 -12.76 -8.19
C GLU A 91 21.19 -12.40 -6.75
N SER A 92 20.18 -11.56 -6.56
CA SER A 92 19.74 -11.06 -5.25
C SER A 92 18.61 -11.89 -4.62
N GLY A 93 17.89 -12.67 -5.41
CA GLY A 93 16.65 -13.33 -4.98
C GLY A 93 15.46 -12.38 -4.83
N ALA A 94 15.58 -11.10 -5.23
CA ALA A 94 14.54 -10.10 -5.06
C ALA A 94 13.30 -10.40 -5.91
N HIS A 95 12.12 -10.15 -5.35
CA HIS A 95 10.83 -10.29 -6.04
C HIS A 95 9.75 -9.39 -5.44
N THR A 96 8.73 -9.04 -6.22
CA THR A 96 7.56 -8.24 -5.79
C THR A 96 6.26 -9.07 -5.81
N GLN A 97 6.38 -10.40 -5.80
CA GLN A 97 5.24 -11.30 -5.96
C GLN A 97 4.20 -11.19 -4.84
N THR A 98 4.64 -10.87 -3.62
CA THR A 98 3.75 -10.75 -2.46
C THR A 98 2.82 -9.56 -2.67
N ILE A 99 3.40 -8.40 -3.02
CA ILE A 99 2.62 -7.18 -3.27
C ILE A 99 1.74 -7.32 -4.53
N GLU A 100 2.24 -7.96 -5.59
CA GLU A 100 1.45 -8.24 -6.80
C GLU A 100 0.23 -9.12 -6.51
N ARG A 101 0.40 -10.19 -5.72
CA ARG A 101 -0.68 -11.10 -5.33
C ARG A 101 -1.71 -10.40 -4.43
N MET A 102 -1.25 -9.54 -3.52
CA MET A 102 -2.12 -8.72 -2.68
C MET A 102 -2.99 -7.82 -3.55
N TRP A 103 -2.40 -7.10 -4.50
CA TRP A 103 -3.14 -6.28 -5.47
C TRP A 103 -4.11 -7.07 -6.33
N GLY A 104 -3.72 -8.28 -6.75
CA GLY A 104 -4.62 -9.20 -7.45
C GLY A 104 -5.87 -9.49 -6.62
N SER A 105 -5.70 -9.74 -5.32
CA SER A 105 -6.79 -10.00 -4.38
C SER A 105 -7.66 -8.77 -4.15
N ALA A 106 -7.06 -7.59 -3.96
CA ALA A 106 -7.78 -6.33 -3.79
C ALA A 106 -8.65 -6.01 -5.01
N LYS A 107 -8.10 -6.22 -6.21
CA LYS A 107 -8.79 -5.95 -7.48
C LYS A 107 -9.84 -7.00 -7.84
N TRP A 108 -9.79 -8.20 -7.25
CA TRP A 108 -10.64 -9.35 -7.64
C TRP A 108 -12.14 -9.03 -7.60
N ARG A 109 -12.62 -8.44 -6.49
CA ARG A 109 -14.04 -8.11 -6.34
C ARG A 109 -14.51 -7.07 -7.34
N ASN A 110 -13.70 -6.05 -7.57
CA ASN A 110 -14.01 -4.99 -8.55
C ASN A 110 -14.08 -5.57 -9.97
N LYS A 111 -13.15 -6.47 -10.32
CA LYS A 111 -13.19 -7.19 -11.61
C LYS A 111 -14.43 -8.07 -11.76
N LYS A 112 -14.83 -8.79 -10.70
CA LYS A 112 -16.04 -9.63 -10.70
C LYS A 112 -17.31 -8.82 -10.96
N GLN A 113 -17.34 -7.55 -10.55
CA GLN A 113 -18.45 -6.63 -10.78
C GLN A 113 -18.35 -5.87 -12.13
N ARG A 114 -17.44 -6.27 -13.03
CA ARG A 114 -17.15 -5.60 -14.32
C ARG A 114 -16.64 -4.17 -14.18
N GLY A 115 -15.90 -3.91 -13.11
CA GLY A 115 -15.45 -2.57 -12.74
C GLY A 115 -16.35 -1.96 -11.68
N THR A 116 -15.87 -0.89 -11.06
CA THR A 116 -16.59 -0.13 -10.04
C THR A 116 -16.35 1.35 -10.28
N SER A 117 -17.16 2.20 -9.66
CA SER A 117 -17.01 3.63 -9.83
C SER A 117 -15.67 4.10 -9.25
N ARG A 118 -14.88 4.85 -10.04
CA ARG A 118 -13.54 5.31 -9.65
C ARG A 118 -13.54 6.20 -8.41
N ASN A 119 -14.61 6.96 -8.19
CA ASN A 119 -14.77 7.82 -7.01
C ASN A 119 -14.96 7.03 -5.70
N MET A 120 -15.20 5.72 -5.77
CA MET A 120 -15.36 4.85 -4.60
C MET A 120 -14.11 4.00 -4.32
N LEU A 121 -13.03 4.18 -5.08
CA LEU A 121 -11.83 3.34 -4.97
C LEU A 121 -11.27 3.29 -3.54
N ASP A 122 -11.22 4.43 -2.87
CA ASP A 122 -10.70 4.53 -1.50
C ASP A 122 -11.56 3.74 -0.52
N SER A 123 -12.89 3.80 -0.67
CA SER A 123 -13.82 3.02 0.15
C SER A 123 -13.66 1.51 -0.08
N TYR A 124 -13.36 1.07 -1.30
CA TYR A 124 -13.12 -0.34 -1.59
C TYR A 124 -11.77 -0.81 -1.04
N LEU A 125 -10.74 0.03 -1.10
CA LEU A 125 -9.44 -0.29 -0.52
C LEU A 125 -9.53 -0.36 1.00
N ALA A 126 -10.20 0.60 1.63
CA ALA A 126 -10.47 0.62 3.07
C ALA A 126 -11.23 -0.64 3.52
N GLU A 127 -12.28 -1.02 2.79
CA GLU A 127 -13.04 -2.23 3.08
C GLU A 127 -12.21 -3.51 2.88
N PHE A 128 -11.37 -3.56 1.85
CA PHE A 128 -10.44 -4.67 1.63
C PHE A 128 -9.45 -4.80 2.80
N MET A 129 -8.80 -3.71 3.21
CA MET A 129 -7.86 -3.67 4.34
C MET A 129 -8.56 -4.08 5.64
N TRP A 130 -9.78 -3.59 5.87
CA TRP A 130 -10.60 -3.98 7.01
C TRP A 130 -10.88 -5.49 7.02
N ARG A 131 -11.24 -6.09 5.88
CA ARG A 131 -11.41 -7.57 5.79
C ARG A 131 -10.12 -8.32 6.00
N GLN A 132 -8.98 -7.79 5.54
CA GLN A 132 -7.69 -8.45 5.76
C GLN A 132 -7.31 -8.49 7.26
N ARG A 133 -7.71 -7.48 8.03
CA ARG A 133 -7.52 -7.46 9.50
C ARG A 133 -8.48 -8.38 10.24
N ASN A 134 -9.68 -8.60 9.69
CA ASN A 134 -10.76 -9.34 10.33
C ASN A 134 -11.08 -10.69 9.64
N LYS A 135 -10.05 -11.43 9.20
CA LYS A 135 -10.22 -12.67 8.40
C LYS A 135 -10.91 -13.81 9.14
N GLU A 136 -10.65 -13.92 10.44
CA GLU A 136 -11.13 -15.02 11.28
C GLU A 136 -12.56 -14.78 11.81
N GLU A 137 -13.05 -13.55 11.71
CA GLU A 137 -14.35 -13.15 12.23
C GLU A 137 -15.44 -13.18 11.15
N ASN A 138 -16.69 -13.35 11.57
CA ASN A 138 -17.81 -13.14 10.67
C ASN A 138 -17.87 -11.65 10.28
N PRO A 139 -17.73 -11.28 8.98
CA PRO A 139 -17.63 -9.87 8.61
C PRO A 139 -18.89 -9.05 8.97
N PHE A 140 -20.06 -9.67 8.95
CA PHE A 140 -21.29 -8.96 9.30
C PHE A 140 -21.34 -8.63 10.79
N LEU A 141 -20.96 -9.57 11.66
CA LEU A 141 -20.91 -9.30 13.09
C LEU A 141 -19.80 -8.31 13.44
N GLN A 142 -18.64 -8.43 12.79
CA GLN A 142 -17.52 -7.56 13.06
C GLN A 142 -17.82 -6.11 12.69
N ILE A 143 -18.44 -5.84 11.53
CA ILE A 143 -18.75 -4.46 11.16
C ILE A 143 -19.79 -3.84 12.12
N LEU A 144 -20.74 -4.63 12.64
CA LEU A 144 -21.68 -4.14 13.65
C LEU A 144 -20.98 -3.78 14.96
N ARG A 145 -20.02 -4.59 15.41
CA ARG A 145 -19.20 -4.30 16.59
C ARG A 145 -18.38 -3.03 16.40
N ASP A 146 -17.75 -2.87 15.24
CA ASP A 146 -16.94 -1.69 14.94
C ASP A 146 -17.81 -0.42 14.88
N ILE A 147 -19.00 -0.49 14.29
CA ILE A 147 -19.98 0.62 14.29
C ILE A 147 -20.40 0.96 15.72
N ALA A 148 -20.75 -0.03 16.54
CA ALA A 148 -21.16 0.19 17.93
C ALA A 148 -20.03 0.77 18.80
N THR A 149 -18.78 0.42 18.48
CA THR A 149 -17.59 0.96 19.15
C THR A 149 -17.32 2.41 18.74
N PHE A 150 -17.52 2.73 17.46
CA PHE A 150 -17.31 4.06 16.93
C PHE A 150 -18.44 5.04 17.30
N TRP A 151 -19.67 4.54 17.36
CA TRP A 151 -20.87 5.31 17.71
C TRP A 151 -21.59 4.64 18.90
N PRO A 152 -21.06 4.79 20.12
CA PRO A 152 -21.68 4.21 21.31
C PRO A 152 -23.08 4.80 21.51
N PRO A 153 -24.06 4.00 21.94
CA PRO A 153 -25.40 4.50 22.23
C PRO A 153 -25.33 5.52 23.37
N GLU A 154 -26.15 6.58 23.29
CA GLU A 154 -26.30 7.54 24.37
C GLU A 154 -26.83 6.82 25.62
N GLU A 155 -26.14 7.00 26.76
CA GLU A 155 -26.65 6.54 28.04
C GLU A 155 -27.89 7.38 28.37
N ASN A 156 -29.06 6.76 28.36
CA ASN A 156 -30.29 7.40 28.84
C ASN A 156 -30.17 7.63 30.36
N THR A 157 -29.70 8.83 30.75
CA THR A 157 -29.78 9.35 32.12
C THR A 157 -31.19 9.82 32.48
#